data_AF-A0A1G0AXU1-F1
#
_entry.id   AF-A0A1G0AXU1-F1
#
_cell.length_a   1.000
_cell.length_b   1.000
_cell.length_c   1.000
_cell.angle_alpha   90.00
_cell.angle_beta   90.00
_cell.angle_gamma   90.00
#
_symmetry.space_group_name_H-M   'P 1'
#
loop_
_entity.id
_entity.type
_entity.pdbx_description
1 polymer ?
#
loop_
_entity_poly.entity_id
_entity_poly.type
_entity_poly.pdbx_seq_one_letter_code
_entity_poly.pdbx_strand_id
1 'polypeptide(L)' 'MENHRGLLAYDGNTVVLGLHAGRLVLKGEGLVIGTVGPAQITISGRLQGLRFVTDEGGSGAEP' A
#
# COMPACT_ATOMS: atom_id res chain seq x y z
N MET A 1 19.73 4.98 4.14
CA MET A 1 18.65 3.97 4.32
C MET A 1 17.48 4.46 3.50
N GLU A 2 17.55 4.25 2.20
CA GLU A 2 16.51 4.67 1.26
C GLU A 2 15.22 3.94 1.59
N ASN A 3 14.30 4.65 2.24
CA ASN A 3 12.89 4.33 2.23
C ASN A 3 12.48 4.34 0.76
N HIS A 4 12.38 3.15 0.17
CA HIS A 4 12.11 2.98 -1.25
C HIS A 4 10.67 3.39 -1.52
N ARG A 5 10.48 4.70 -1.71
CA ARG A 5 9.31 5.37 -2.29
C ARG A 5 7.98 4.78 -1.84
N GLY A 6 7.75 4.82 -0.53
CA GLY A 6 6.40 4.66 -0.02
C GLY A 6 6.02 3.24 0.34
N LEU A 7 6.92 2.42 0.88
CA LEU A 7 6.50 1.33 1.77
C LEU A 7 6.48 1.87 3.19
N LEU A 8 5.28 2.05 3.75
CA LEU A 8 5.11 2.57 5.12
C LEU A 8 5.15 1.46 6.16
N ALA A 9 4.55 0.31 5.83
CA ALA A 9 4.55 -0.86 6.70
C ALA A 9 4.40 -2.14 5.88
N TYR A 10 5.00 -3.21 6.35
CA TYR A 10 4.87 -4.54 5.76
C TYR A 10 4.82 -5.57 6.88
N ASP A 11 3.85 -6.46 6.76
CA ASP A 11 3.63 -7.62 7.60
C ASP A 11 3.11 -8.76 6.71
N GLY A 12 3.36 -10.01 7.08
CA GLY A 12 2.94 -11.19 6.32
C GLY A 12 1.43 -11.23 6.04
N ASN A 13 0.63 -10.45 6.75
CA ASN A 13 -0.81 -10.29 6.51
C ASN A 13 -1.22 -8.91 5.98
N THR A 14 -0.38 -7.87 6.06
CA THR A 14 -0.76 -6.49 5.69
C THR A 14 0.40 -5.72 5.08
N VAL A 15 0.19 -5.06 3.95
CA VAL A 15 1.16 -4.14 3.34
C VAL A 15 0.55 -2.75 3.24
N VAL A 16 1.28 -1.73 3.69
CA VAL A 16 0.87 -0.34 3.61
C VAL A 16 1.88 0.40 2.75
N LEU A 17 1.40 0.94 1.64
CA LEU A 17 2.17 1.78 0.74
C LEU A 17 1.75 3.24 0.90
N GLY A 18 2.70 4.16 1.06
CA GLY A 18 2.50 5.60 0.98
C GLY A 18 2.61 6.07 -0.47
N LEU A 19 1.54 6.62 -1.01
CA LEU A 19 1.48 7.21 -2.33
C LEU A 19 1.42 8.74 -2.20
N HIS A 20 1.77 9.47 -3.24
CA HIS A 20 1.68 10.95 -3.20
C HIS A 20 0.26 11.47 -2.91
N ALA A 21 -0.78 10.70 -3.26
CA ALA A 21 -2.19 11.05 -3.05
C ALA A 21 -2.81 10.43 -1.78
N GLY A 22 -2.04 9.72 -0.96
CA GLY A 22 -2.57 9.04 0.23
C GLY A 22 -1.83 7.75 0.57
N ARG A 23 -2.55 6.73 1.02
CA ARG A 23 -1.98 5.44 1.43
C ARG A 23 -2.78 4.28 0.83
N LEU A 24 -2.10 3.27 0.31
CA LEU A 24 -2.69 2.04 -0.18
C LEU A 24 -2.44 0.92 0.83
N VAL A 25 -3.50 0.37 1.38
CA VAL A 25 -3.48 -0.72 2.34
C VAL A 25 -3.90 -2.00 1.62
N LEU A 26 -3.00 -2.96 1.54
CA LEU A 26 -3.24 -4.31 1.06
C LEU A 26 -3.38 -5.23 2.27
N LYS A 27 -4.45 -6.02 2.31
CA LYS A 27 -4.68 -7.05 3.32
C LYS A 27 -4.68 -8.42 2.67
N GLY A 28 -4.08 -9.37 3.34
CA GLY A 28 -3.87 -10.70 2.80
C GLY A 28 -3.34 -11.69 3.83
N GLU A 29 -2.78 -12.77 3.33
CA GLU A 29 -2.12 -13.79 4.12
C GLU A 29 -0.95 -14.37 3.31
N GLY A 30 0.19 -14.56 3.97
CA GLY A 30 1.43 -14.98 3.31
C GLY A 30 1.88 -13.97 2.24
N LEU A 31 1.68 -12.67 2.50
CA LEU A 31 2.18 -11.60 1.65
C LEU A 31 3.70 -11.53 1.77
N VAL A 32 4.38 -11.64 0.64
CA VAL A 32 5.84 -11.58 0.52
C VAL A 32 6.18 -10.53 -0.50
N ILE A 33 7.02 -9.57 -0.10
CA ILE A 33 7.59 -8.60 -1.03
C ILE A 33 8.70 -9.31 -1.80
N GLY A 34 8.50 -9.46 -3.12
CA GLY A 34 9.49 -10.07 -4.00
C GLY A 34 10.51 -9.03 -4.47
N THR A 35 10.13 -8.25 -5.48
CA THR A 35 11.02 -7.27 -6.11
C THR A 35 10.58 -5.86 -5.73
N VAL A 36 11.50 -5.08 -5.16
CA VAL A 36 11.33 -3.64 -4.91
C VAL A 36 12.16 -2.89 -5.94
N GLY A 37 11.54 -2.49 -7.04
CA GLY A 37 12.15 -1.73 -8.13
C GLY A 37 11.88 -0.23 -8.01
N PRO A 38 12.66 0.64 -8.67
CA PRO A 38 12.53 2.10 -8.59
C PRO A 38 11.18 2.64 -9.08
N ALA A 39 10.46 1.85 -9.89
CA ALA A 39 9.15 2.18 -10.47
C ALA A 39 8.00 1.23 -10.07
N GLN A 40 8.30 0.06 -9.47
CA GLN A 40 7.28 -0.93 -9.14
C GLN A 40 7.69 -1.81 -7.96
N ILE A 41 6.70 -2.29 -7.22
CA ILE A 41 6.85 -3.29 -6.17
C ILE A 41 6.04 -4.52 -6.56
N THR A 42 6.66 -5.69 -6.44
CA THR A 42 5.99 -6.97 -6.64
C THR A 42 5.69 -7.60 -5.28
N ILE A 43 4.42 -7.82 -5.01
CA ILE A 43 3.95 -8.51 -3.80
C ILE A 43 3.30 -9.81 -4.25
N SER A 44 3.73 -10.93 -3.68
CA SER A 44 3.17 -12.24 -3.94
C SER A 44 2.54 -12.79 -2.66
N GLY A 45 1.38 -13.41 -2.77
CA GLY A 45 0.67 -13.95 -1.62
C GLY A 45 -0.83 -13.96 -1.83
N ARG A 46 -1.58 -14.31 -0.78
CA ARG A 46 -3.04 -14.33 -0.84
C ARG A 46 -3.59 -12.95 -0.56
N LEU A 47 -3.91 -12.19 -1.61
CA LEU A 47 -4.57 -10.89 -1.45
C LEU A 47 -6.05 -11.12 -1.10
N GLN A 48 -6.48 -10.62 0.06
CA GLN A 48 -7.87 -10.69 0.52
C GLN A 48 -8.62 -9.39 0.22
N GLY A 49 -7.92 -8.26 0.22
CA GLY A 49 -8.55 -6.98 -0.06
C GLY A 49 -7.54 -5.86 -0.22
N LEU A 50 -7.95 -4.83 -0.94
CA LEU A 50 -7.16 -3.65 -1.20
C LEU A 50 -8.00 -2.41 -0.89
N ARG A 51 -7.43 -1.48 -0.14
CA ARG A 51 -8.10 -0.24 0.26
C ARG A 51 -7.17 0.93 0.05
N PHE A 52 -7.60 1.87 -0.77
CA PHE A 52 -6.95 3.17 -0.89
C PHE A 52 -7.56 4.15 0.12
N VAL A 53 -6.69 4.86 0.83
CA VAL A 53 -7.03 5.89 1.81
C VAL A 53 -6.39 7.17 1.31
N THR A 54 -7.19 8.04 0.70
CA THR A 54 -6.74 9.39 0.36
C THR A 54 -6.43 10.18 1.63
N ASP A 55 -5.39 11.00 1.60
CA ASP A 55 -5.07 11.96 2.68
C ASP A 55 -5.92 13.24 2.60
N GLU A 56 -6.96 13.23 1.78
CA GLU A 56 -7.99 14.26 1.80
C GLU A 56 -8.78 14.14 3.10
N GLY A 57 -8.43 14.98 4.08
CA GLY A 57 -9.37 15.42 5.10
C GLY A 57 -10.63 15.91 4.39
N GLY A 58 -11.68 15.11 4.46
CA GLY A 58 -12.77 15.19 3.49
C GLY A 58 -13.45 16.55 3.40
N SER A 59 -13.93 16.86 2.20
CA SER A 59 -15.32 17.27 1.98
C SER A 59 -15.58 17.29 0.48
N GLY A 60 -16.53 16.50 0.01
CA GLY A 60 -16.87 16.43 -1.41
C GLY A 60 -17.98 15.44 -1.70
N ALA A 61 -18.91 15.30 -0.75
CA ALA A 61 -20.22 14.74 -1.02
C ALA A 61 -21.20 15.90 -0.91
N GLU A 62 -21.45 16.59 -2.02
CA GLU A 62 -22.70 17.32 -2.20
C GLU A 62 -23.29 16.94 -3.58
N PRO A 63 -24.56 16.51 -3.62
CA PRO A 63 -25.23 15.91 -4.78
C PRO A 63 -25.60 16.91 -5.88
#